data_AF-A0A2D5RQ06-F1
#
_entry.id   AF-A0A2D5RQ06-F1
#
_cell.length_a   1.000
_cell.length_b   1.000
_cell.length_c   1.000
_cell.angle_alpha   90.00
_cell.angle_beta   90.00
_cell.angle_gamma   90.00
#
_symmetry.space_group_name_H-M   'P 1'
#
loop_
_entity.id
_entity.type
_entity.pdbx_description
1 polymer ?
#
loop_
_entity_poly.entity_id
_entity_poly.type
_entity_poly.pdbx_seq_one_letter_code
_entity_poly.pdbx_strand_id
1 'polypeptide(L)' 'MSTLSQFISDLATNPKLQQEYQQDPATAMQKYGLQSHEIDAVVAGDKAKVEQLTGHPVQPVTFIFPAK' A
#
# COMPACT_ATOMS: atom_id res chain seq x y z
N MET A 1 11.09 8.38 6.08
CA MET A 1 10.28 7.56 5.15
C MET A 1 9.27 6.81 5.99
N SER A 2 7.98 6.92 5.64
CA SER A 2 6.91 6.20 6.35
C SER A 2 6.88 4.74 5.88
N THR A 3 6.55 3.80 6.77
CA THR A 3 6.46 2.36 6.46
C THR A 3 5.54 2.10 5.26
N LEU A 4 4.42 2.82 5.19
CA LEU A 4 3.47 2.80 4.07
C LEU A 4 4.10 3.23 2.74
N SER A 5 4.94 4.28 2.73
CA SER A 5 5.60 4.73 1.49
C SER A 5 6.60 3.68 0.98
N GLN A 6 7.33 3.04 1.89
CA GLN A 6 8.26 1.96 1.56
C GLN A 6 7.49 0.75 1.02
N PHE A 7 6.38 0.38 1.67
CA PHE A 7 5.51 -0.70 1.25
C PHE A 7 4.96 -0.49 -0.16
N ILE A 8 4.49 0.71 -0.48
CA ILE A 8 3.95 1.02 -1.82
C ILE A 8 5.04 0.92 -2.89
N SER A 9 6.26 1.40 -2.60
CA SER A 9 7.41 1.26 -3.50
C SER A 9 7.83 -0.21 -3.69
N ASP A 10 7.88 -0.97 -2.60
CA ASP A 10 8.20 -2.39 -2.65
C ASP A 10 7.10 -3.16 -3.36
N LEU A 11 5.83 -2.83 -3.15
CA LEU A 11 4.71 -3.49 -3.84
C LEU A 11 4.76 -3.22 -5.35
N ALA A 12 5.23 -2.04 -5.77
CA ALA A 12 5.41 -1.76 -7.19
C ALA A 12 6.56 -2.56 -7.84
N THR A 13 7.57 -2.98 -7.07
CA THR A 13 8.82 -3.55 -7.59
C THR A 13 9.06 -5.02 -7.21
N ASN A 14 8.38 -5.52 -6.18
CA ASN A 14 8.55 -6.84 -5.61
C ASN A 14 7.40 -7.78 -6.00
N PRO A 15 7.60 -8.70 -6.96
CA PRO A 15 6.56 -9.59 -7.44
C PRO A 15 6.07 -10.57 -6.36
N LYS A 16 6.91 -10.92 -5.38
CA LYS A 16 6.48 -11.76 -4.25
C LYS A 16 5.50 -11.02 -3.35
N LEU A 17 5.78 -9.74 -3.08
CA LEU A 17 4.89 -8.88 -2.31
C LEU A 17 3.58 -8.63 -3.06
N GLN A 18 3.62 -8.50 -4.39
CA GLN A 18 2.42 -8.39 -5.23
C GLN A 18 1.54 -9.64 -5.12
N GLN A 19 2.13 -10.83 -5.19
CA GLN A 19 1.37 -12.08 -5.00
C GLN A 19 0.79 -12.19 -3.60
N GLU A 20 1.58 -11.94 -2.56
CA GLU A 20 1.09 -11.97 -1.18
C GLU A 20 -0.04 -10.96 -0.96
N TYR A 21 0.10 -9.76 -1.49
CA TYR A 21 -0.93 -8.71 -1.44
C TYR A 21 -2.18 -9.07 -2.24
N GLN A 22 -2.05 -9.74 -3.39
CA GLN A 22 -3.20 -10.23 -4.16
C GLN A 22 -3.95 -11.35 -3.46
N GLN A 23 -3.25 -12.21 -2.71
CA GLN A 23 -3.88 -13.27 -1.93
C GLN A 23 -4.54 -12.73 -0.67
N ASP A 24 -3.82 -11.92 0.10
CA ASP A 24 -4.31 -11.32 1.33
C ASP A 24 -3.63 -9.97 1.59
N PRO A 25 -4.24 -8.86 1.14
CA PRO A 25 -3.64 -7.54 1.24
C PRO A 25 -3.49 -7.09 2.71
N ALA A 26 -4.47 -7.39 3.55
CA ALA A 26 -4.42 -7.02 4.97
C ALA A 26 -3.28 -7.74 5.69
N THR A 27 -3.14 -9.05 5.47
CA THR A 27 -2.06 -9.84 6.07
C THR A 27 -0.68 -9.44 5.53
N ALA A 28 -0.56 -9.19 4.23
CA ALA A 28 0.70 -8.75 3.63
C ALA A 28 1.17 -7.41 4.23
N MET A 29 0.25 -6.46 4.39
CA MET A 29 0.55 -5.16 4.99
C MET A 29 0.87 -5.27 6.50
N GLN A 30 0.12 -6.09 7.25
CA GLN A 30 0.44 -6.34 8.66
C GLN A 30 1.83 -6.96 8.85
N LYS A 31 2.19 -7.95 8.01
CA LYS A 31 3.52 -8.57 8.02
C LYS A 31 4.64 -7.58 7.70
N TYR A 32 4.35 -6.61 6.83
CA TYR A 32 5.28 -5.53 6.50
C TYR A 32 5.42 -4.50 7.63
N GLY A 33 4.50 -4.49 8.59
CA GLY A 33 4.52 -3.61 9.76
C GLY A 33 3.65 -2.36 9.62
N LEU A 34 2.67 -2.36 8.71
CA LEU A 34 1.69 -1.30 8.61
C LEU A 34 0.69 -1.37 9.76
N GLN A 35 0.21 -0.21 10.19
CA GLN A 35 -0.86 -0.09 11.17
C GLN A 35 -2.22 -0.24 10.52
N SER A 36 -3.23 -0.65 11.30
CA SER A 36 -4.59 -0.89 10.82
C SER A 36 -5.18 0.28 10.03
N HIS A 37 -4.91 1.52 10.45
CA HIS A 37 -5.40 2.73 9.78
C HIS A 37 -4.73 2.98 8.41
N GLU A 38 -3.48 2.54 8.23
CA GLU A 38 -2.77 2.59 6.94
C GLU A 38 -3.30 1.51 6.02
N ILE A 39 -3.54 0.31 6.57
CA ILE A 39 -4.13 -0.83 5.86
C ILE A 39 -5.51 -0.46 5.33
N ASP A 40 -6.37 0.11 6.16
CA ASP A 40 -7.71 0.52 5.75
C ASP A 40 -7.66 1.56 4.62
N ALA A 41 -6.72 2.51 4.66
CA ALA A 41 -6.55 3.52 3.61
C ALA A 41 -6.14 2.88 2.27
N VAL A 42 -5.24 1.90 2.31
CA VAL A 42 -4.76 1.17 1.13
C VAL A 42 -5.84 0.24 0.57
N VAL A 43 -6.51 -0.54 1.43
CA VAL A 43 -7.60 -1.45 1.04
C VAL A 43 -8.81 -0.69 0.49
N ALA A 44 -9.13 0.48 1.06
CA ALA A 44 -10.18 1.36 0.56
C ALA A 44 -9.83 2.00 -0.80
N GLY A 45 -8.58 1.90 -1.26
CA GLY A 45 -8.10 2.61 -2.44
C GLY A 45 -8.16 4.13 -2.28
N ASP A 46 -8.12 4.64 -1.04
CA ASP A 46 -8.18 6.07 -0.75
C ASP A 46 -6.81 6.70 -0.89
N LYS A 47 -6.49 7.11 -2.12
CA LYS A 47 -5.20 7.72 -2.45
C LYS A 47 -4.94 8.98 -1.61
N ALA A 48 -5.95 9.81 -1.39
CA ALA A 48 -5.79 11.05 -0.65
C ALA A 48 -5.42 10.78 0.82
N LYS A 49 -6.07 9.77 1.42
CA LYS A 49 -5.74 9.31 2.77
C LYS A 49 -4.33 8.73 2.84
N VAL A 50 -3.95 7.91 1.86
CA VAL A 50 -2.61 7.33 1.79
C VAL A 50 -1.55 8.42 1.65
N GLU A 51 -1.73 9.42 0.79
CA GLU A 51 -0.83 10.58 0.65
C GLU A 51 -0.73 11.42 1.94
N GLN A 52 -1.84 11.56 2.65
CA GLN A 52 -1.87 12.23 3.96
C GLN A 52 -1.08 11.45 5.02
N LEU A 53 -1.17 10.12 5.03
CA LEU A 53 -0.47 9.24 5.98
C LEU A 53 1.02 9.10 5.66
N THR A 54 1.38 9.05 4.38
CA THR A 54 2.78 9.04 3.95
C THR A 54 3.42 10.43 4.07
N GLY A 55 2.61 11.50 4.08
CA GLY A 55 3.06 12.89 4.04
C GLY A 55 3.64 13.32 2.68
N HIS A 56 3.53 12.46 1.67
CA HIS A 56 4.16 12.62 0.37
C HIS A 56 3.26 12.03 -0.73
N PRO A 57 3.27 12.58 -1.96
CA PRO A 57 2.53 12.02 -3.07
C PRO A 57 2.97 10.58 -3.33
N VAL A 58 2.02 9.63 -3.31
CA VAL A 58 2.30 8.23 -3.65
C VAL A 58 2.01 7.99 -5.12
N GLN A 59 2.91 7.26 -5.78
CA GLN A 59 2.68 6.87 -7.16
C GLN A 59 1.48 5.92 -7.24
N PRO A 60 0.63 6.05 -8.28
CA PRO A 60 -0.46 5.12 -8.50
C PRO A 60 0.12 3.74 -8.77
N VAL A 61 0.06 2.86 -7.77
CA VAL A 61 0.40 1.45 -7.93
C VAL A 61 -0.83 0.75 -8.46
N THR A 62 -0.76 0.19 -9.67
CA THR A 62 -1.88 -0.45 -10.39
C THR A 62 -2.61 -1.51 -9.56
N PHE A 63 -1.94 -2.11 -8.58
CA PHE A 63 -2.50 -3.11 -7.65
C PHE A 63 -3.35 -2.53 -6.51
N ILE A 64 -3.15 -1.26 -6.15
CA ILE A 64 -3.85 -0.56 -5.06
C ILE A 64 -4.82 0.47 -5.64
N PHE A 65 -4.35 1.26 -6.60
CA PHE A 65 -5.09 2.30 -7.28
C PHE A 65 -5.16 1.94 -8.76
N PRO A 66 -6.22 1.24 -9.20
CA PRO A 66 -6.41 1.02 -10.63
C PRO A 66 -6.51 2.39 -11.31
N ALA A 67 -5.63 2.64 -12.28
CA ALA A 67 -5.75 3.82 -13.14
C ALA A 67 -7.06 3.69 -13.91
N LYS A 68 -8.04 4.55 -13.61
CA LYS A 68 -9.25 4.70 -14.42
C LYS A 68 -8.90 5.26 -15.79
#